data_AF-A0A1F6WHF3-F1
#
_entry.id   AF-A0A1F6WHF3-F1
#
_cell.length_a   1.000
_cell.length_b   1.000
_cell.length_c   1.000
_cell.angle_alpha   90.00
_cell.angle_beta   90.00
_cell.angle_gamma   90.00
#
_symmetry.space_group_name_H-M   'P 1'
#
loop_
_entity.id
_entity.type
_entity.pdbx_description
1 polymer ?
#
loop_
_entity_poly.entity_id
_entity_poly.type
_entity_poly.pdbx_seq_one_letter_code
_entity_poly.pdbx_strand_id
1 'polypeptide(L)'
;MGLLKIFFIGREIRKGINNPGEFLADQSLDFLKGFLIVGSLIGIFVLAGVGVFGFTSWLGGPYVFFKILFWILFIPFALCEIFLISIFRKIKKILKRNFDHATLRVKAEIKK
;
A
#
# COMPACT_ATOMS: atom_id res chain seq x y z
N MET A 1 -10.46 -8.80 12.03
CA MET A 1 -9.07 -9.05 12.48
C MET A 1 -9.11 -10.18 13.50
N GLY A 2 -8.83 -11.42 13.07
CA GLY A 2 -9.21 -12.62 13.81
C GLY A 2 -8.18 -13.16 14.80
N LEU A 3 -8.69 -13.86 15.83
CA LEU A 3 -8.00 -14.60 16.90
C LEU A 3 -6.86 -15.54 16.42
N LEU A 4 -6.86 -15.93 15.13
CA LEU A 4 -5.82 -16.75 14.51
C LEU A 4 -4.43 -16.07 14.50
N LYS A 5 -4.33 -14.74 14.58
CA LYS A 5 -3.02 -14.06 14.65
C LYS A 5 -2.23 -14.43 15.91
N ILE A 6 -2.91 -14.73 17.03
CA ILE A 6 -2.26 -15.01 18.31
C ILE A 6 -1.37 -16.26 18.24
N PHE A 7 -1.76 -17.27 17.45
CA PHE A 7 -0.95 -18.47 17.25
C PHE A 7 0.28 -18.28 16.33
N PHE A 8 0.28 -17.26 15.47
CA PHE A 8 1.39 -16.99 14.54
C PHE A 8 2.38 -15.94 15.06
N ILE A 9 1.99 -15.17 16.09
CA ILE A 9 2.86 -14.19 16.77
C ILE A 9 4.15 -14.86 17.27
N GLY A 10 4.09 -16.09 17.80
CA GLY A 10 5.29 -16.80 18.27
C GLY A 10 6.32 -17.10 17.16
N ARG A 11 5.89 -17.32 15.91
CA ARG A 11 6.79 -17.52 14.76
C ARG A 11 7.36 -16.19 14.25
N GLU A 12 6.55 -15.13 14.23
CA GLU A 12 7.02 -13.81 13.83
C GLU A 12 8.01 -13.20 14.82
N ILE A 13 7.77 -13.38 16.13
CA ILE A 13 8.73 -12.98 17.18
C ILE A 13 10.05 -13.73 17.01
N ARG A 14 10.01 -15.04 16.70
CA ARG A 14 11.23 -15.83 16.46
C ARG A 14 12.01 -15.36 15.23
N LYS A 15 11.31 -14.89 14.18
CA LYS A 15 11.94 -14.26 13.01
C LYS A 15 12.55 -12.89 13.36
N GLY A 16 11.84 -12.06 14.13
CA GLY A 16 12.33 -10.76 14.60
C GLY A 16 13.53 -10.84 15.55
N ILE A 17 13.63 -11.91 16.35
CA ILE A 17 14.82 -12.17 17.19
C ILE A 17 16.04 -12.54 16.35
N ASN A 18 15.85 -13.31 15.28
CA ASN A 18 16.95 -13.77 14.43
C ASN A 18 17.40 -12.73 13.39
N ASN A 19 16.50 -11.86 12.92
CA ASN A 19 16.81 -10.78 11.98
C ASN A 19 15.88 -9.56 12.18
N PRO A 20 16.15 -8.68 13.17
CA PRO A 20 15.25 -7.60 13.55
C PRO A 20 15.05 -6.56 12.43
N GLY A 21 16.06 -6.36 11.59
CA GLY A 21 15.98 -5.43 10.46
C GLY A 21 14.98 -5.88 9.40
N GLU A 22 14.94 -7.17 9.07
CA GLU A 22 14.01 -7.74 8.08
C GLU A 22 12.57 -7.72 8.60
N PHE A 23 12.39 -8.06 9.88
CA PHE A 23 11.07 -8.03 10.53
C PHE A 23 10.46 -6.61 10.55
N LEU A 24 11.22 -5.60 10.98
CA LEU A 24 10.74 -4.21 11.00
C LEU A 24 10.36 -3.72 9.60
N ALA A 25 11.10 -4.16 8.59
CA ALA A 25 10.91 -3.69 7.24
C ALA A 25 9.72 -4.36 6.53
N ASP A 26 9.49 -5.65 6.78
CA ASP A 26 8.26 -6.34 6.36
C ASP A 26 7.03 -5.75 7.07
N GLN A 27 7.11 -5.49 8.38
CA GLN A 27 6.02 -4.88 9.14
C GLN A 27 5.69 -3.47 8.63
N SER A 28 6.72 -2.68 8.29
CA SER A 28 6.55 -1.34 7.72
C SER A 28 5.93 -1.40 6.32
N LEU A 29 6.34 -2.36 5.48
CA LEU A 29 5.75 -2.59 4.16
C LEU A 29 4.28 -3.00 4.24
N ASP A 30 3.93 -3.86 5.19
CA ASP A 30 2.55 -4.29 5.41
C ASP A 30 1.67 -3.15 5.92
N PHE A 31 2.19 -2.32 6.82
CA PHE A 31 1.50 -1.10 7.24
C PHE A 31 1.28 -0.14 6.08
N LEU A 32 2.32 0.12 5.27
CA LEU A 32 2.22 1.02 4.12
C LEU A 32 1.22 0.50 3.08
N LYS A 33 1.21 -0.81 2.84
CA LYS A 33 0.24 -1.47 1.96
C LYS A 33 -1.18 -1.33 2.48
N GLY A 34 -1.39 -1.52 3.78
CA GLY A 34 -2.68 -1.33 4.42
C GLY A 34 -3.19 0.10 4.27
N PHE A 35 -2.32 1.09 4.55
CA PHE A 35 -2.63 2.50 4.38
C PHE A 35 -2.99 2.84 2.93
N LEU A 36 -2.22 2.34 1.96
CA LEU A 36 -2.49 2.57 0.54
C LEU A 36 -3.86 2.00 0.14
N ILE A 37 -4.17 0.75 0.51
CA ILE A 37 -5.47 0.13 0.19
C ILE A 37 -6.65 0.92 0.80
N VAL A 38 -6.56 1.29 2.07
CA VAL A 38 -7.63 2.03 2.75
C VAL A 38 -7.80 3.41 2.14
N GLY A 39 -6.69 4.12 1.86
CA GLY A 39 -6.71 5.41 1.19
C GLY A 39 -7.33 5.34 -0.21
N SER A 40 -6.93 4.35 -1.01
CA SER A 40 -7.49 4.13 -2.34
C SER A 40 -9.00 3.86 -2.29
N LEU A 41 -9.46 3.03 -1.36
CA LEU A 41 -10.88 2.74 -1.20
C LEU A 41 -11.68 4.00 -0.89
N ILE A 42 -11.24 4.80 0.08
CA ILE A 42 -11.90 6.07 0.44
C ILE A 42 -11.97 6.99 -0.79
N GLY A 43 -10.85 7.15 -1.52
CA GLY A 43 -10.81 7.98 -2.72
C GLY A 43 -11.76 7.49 -3.81
N ILE A 44 -11.84 6.17 -4.04
CA ILE A 44 -12.78 5.56 -4.99
C ILE A 44 -14.23 5.84 -4.58
N PHE A 45 -14.58 5.73 -3.29
CA PHE A 45 -15.94 6.03 -2.83
C PHE A 45 -16.32 7.49 -3.05
N VAL A 46 -15.41 8.43 -2.78
CA VAL A 46 -15.63 9.86 -3.03
C VAL A 46 -15.83 10.12 -4.53
N LEU A 47 -14.94 9.57 -5.38
CA LEU A 47 -15.04 9.70 -6.83
C LEU A 47 -16.31 9.06 -7.38
N ALA A 48 -16.70 7.90 -6.87
CA ALA A 48 -17.94 7.22 -7.25
C ALA A 48 -19.15 8.09 -6.90
N GLY A 49 -19.18 8.68 -5.70
CA GLY A 49 -20.22 9.63 -5.31
C GLY A 49 -20.33 10.79 -6.30
N VAL A 50 -19.25 11.54 -6.51
CA VAL A 50 -19.22 12.67 -7.45
C VAL A 50 -19.56 12.24 -8.88
N GLY A 51 -19.09 11.06 -9.29
CA GLY A 51 -19.38 10.48 -10.60
C GLY A 51 -20.86 10.15 -10.80
N VAL A 52 -21.53 9.61 -9.78
CA VAL A 52 -22.98 9.39 -9.81
C VAL A 52 -23.71 10.71 -10.04
N PHE A 53 -23.38 11.77 -9.30
CA PHE A 53 -24.00 13.09 -9.51
C PHE A 53 -23.66 13.73 -10.87
N GLY A 54 -22.45 13.47 -11.40
CA GLY A 54 -22.00 14.05 -12.67
C GLY A 54 -22.54 13.35 -13.91
N PHE A 55 -22.66 12.03 -13.89
CA PHE A 55 -22.92 11.22 -15.09
C PHE A 55 -24.26 10.49 -15.09
N THR A 56 -24.96 10.42 -13.95
CA THR A 56 -26.28 9.79 -13.89
C THR A 56 -27.39 10.84 -13.80
N SER A 57 -28.58 10.47 -14.27
CA SER A 57 -29.79 11.29 -14.19
C SER A 57 -30.58 11.08 -12.89
N TRP A 58 -30.02 10.35 -11.92
CA TRP A 58 -30.76 9.82 -10.76
C TRP A 58 -31.41 10.92 -9.89
N LEU A 59 -30.92 12.16 -9.94
CA LEU A 59 -31.42 13.30 -9.17
C LEU A 59 -31.87 14.50 -10.03
N GLY A 60 -32.25 14.27 -11.29
CA GLY A 60 -32.77 15.34 -12.17
C GLY A 60 -31.86 15.73 -13.33
N GLY A 61 -30.81 14.96 -13.59
CA GLY A 61 -29.98 15.08 -14.79
C GLY A 61 -28.49 15.28 -14.51
N PRO A 62 -27.63 15.04 -15.52
CA PRO A 62 -26.18 15.16 -15.36
C PRO A 62 -25.77 16.63 -15.23
N TYR A 63 -25.39 17.03 -14.02
CA TYR A 63 -24.90 18.37 -13.74
C TYR A 63 -23.50 18.57 -14.32
N VAL A 64 -23.35 19.48 -15.26
CA VAL A 64 -22.06 19.81 -15.90
C VAL A 64 -20.98 20.15 -14.85
N PHE A 65 -21.37 20.85 -13.78
CA PHE A 65 -20.49 21.15 -12.65
C PHE A 65 -19.85 19.89 -12.03
N PHE A 66 -20.66 18.86 -11.75
CA PHE A 66 -20.16 17.63 -11.14
C PHE A 66 -19.27 16.81 -12.09
N LYS A 67 -19.48 16.91 -13.41
CA LYS A 67 -18.55 16.30 -14.39
C LYS A 67 -17.18 16.98 -14.35
N ILE A 68 -17.15 18.31 -14.34
CA ILE A 68 -15.90 19.08 -14.25
C ILE A 68 -15.19 18.76 -12.93
N LEU A 69 -15.94 18.80 -11.82
CA LEU A 69 -15.43 18.45 -10.50
C LEU A 69 -14.88 17.02 -10.45
N PHE A 70 -15.58 16.05 -11.06
CA PHE A 70 -15.11 14.68 -11.17
C PHE A 70 -13.73 14.61 -11.83
N TRP A 71 -13.53 15.26 -12.98
CA TRP A 71 -12.23 15.23 -13.67
C TRP A 71 -11.13 15.95 -12.88
N ILE A 72 -11.45 17.08 -12.25
CA ILE A 72 -10.53 17.82 -11.38
C ILE A 72 -10.08 16.97 -10.19
N LEU A 73 -10.93 16.09 -9.66
CA LEU A 73 -10.58 15.18 -8.57
C LEU A 73 -9.90 13.91 -9.08
N PHE A 74 -10.39 13.35 -10.19
CA PHE A 74 -9.95 12.07 -10.74
C PHE A 74 -8.51 12.13 -11.24
N ILE A 75 -8.13 13.18 -11.98
CA ILE A 75 -6.77 13.31 -12.54
C ILE A 75 -5.70 13.33 -11.45
N PRO A 76 -5.74 14.23 -10.44
CA PRO A 76 -4.72 14.25 -9.39
C PRO A 76 -4.79 12.99 -8.52
N PHE A 77 -5.97 12.46 -8.24
CA PHE A 77 -6.11 11.20 -7.50
C PHE A 77 -5.41 10.05 -8.23
N ALA A 78 -5.69 9.87 -9.53
CA ALA A 78 -5.07 8.84 -10.35
C ALA A 78 -3.55 9.01 -10.44
N LEU A 79 -3.05 10.24 -10.59
CA LEU A 79 -1.61 10.52 -10.59
C LEU A 79 -0.96 10.18 -9.24
N CYS A 80 -1.58 10.57 -8.12
CA CYS A 80 -1.10 10.23 -6.78
C CYS A 80 -1.06 8.71 -6.57
N GLU A 81 -2.10 7.98 -6.96
CA GLU A 81 -2.15 6.52 -6.87
C GLU A 81 -1.02 5.85 -7.67
N ILE A 82 -0.85 6.25 -8.93
CA ILE A 82 0.24 5.74 -9.78
C ILE A 82 1.61 6.02 -9.13
N PHE A 83 1.79 7.22 -8.59
CA PHE A 83 3.04 7.61 -7.92
C PHE A 83 3.30 6.79 -6.66
N LEU A 84 2.29 6.61 -5.80
CA LEU A 84 2.38 5.81 -4.58
C LEU A 84 2.68 4.34 -4.88
N ILE A 85 2.00 3.75 -5.87
CA ILE A 85 2.25 2.37 -6.31
C ILE A 85 3.67 2.23 -6.85
N SER A 86 4.15 3.22 -7.62
CA SER A 86 5.51 3.24 -8.16
C SER A 86 6.57 3.29 -7.06
N ILE A 87 6.37 4.16 -6.07
CA ILE A 87 7.23 4.25 -4.87
C ILE A 87 7.22 2.93 -4.12
N PHE A 88 6.04 2.36 -3.85
CA PHE A 88 5.92 1.10 -3.12
C PHE A 88 6.69 -0.04 -3.82
N ARG A 89 6.57 -0.13 -5.15
CA ARG A 89 7.33 -1.11 -5.95
C ARG A 89 8.84 -0.88 -5.86
N LYS A 90 9.30 0.38 -5.90
CA LYS A 90 10.73 0.72 -5.74
C LYS A 90 11.25 0.36 -4.36
N ILE A 91 10.53 0.74 -3.30
CA ILE A 91 10.87 0.42 -1.91
C ILE A 91 10.99 -1.09 -1.75
N LYS A 92 9.98 -1.85 -2.18
CA LYS A 92 10.01 -3.33 -2.12
C LYS A 92 11.24 -3.93 -2.84
N LYS A 93 11.60 -3.37 -4.01
CA LYS A 93 12.77 -3.83 -4.79
C LYS A 93 14.09 -3.52 -4.09
N ILE A 94 14.21 -2.35 -3.46
CA ILE A 94 15.42 -1.92 -2.73
C ILE A 94 15.60 -2.78 -1.48
N LEU A 95 14.54 -2.96 -0.68
CA LEU A 95 14.57 -3.79 0.51
C LEU A 95 15.03 -5.21 0.18
N LYS A 96 14.41 -5.85 -0.84
CA LYS A 96 14.80 -7.20 -1.26
C LYS A 96 16.29 -7.29 -1.61
N ARG A 97 16.83 -6.32 -2.36
CA ARG A 97 18.26 -6.28 -2.71
C ARG A 97 19.18 -6.17 -1.49
N ASN A 98 18.83 -5.33 -0.54
CA ASN A 98 19.67 -5.09 0.64
C ASN A 98 19.70 -6.31 1.57
N PHE A 99 18.59 -7.04 1.71
CA PHE A 99 18.55 -8.26 2.50
C PHE A 99 19.30 -9.43 1.85
N ASP A 100 19.24 -9.57 0.52
CA ASP A 100 20.03 -10.58 -0.21
C ASP A 100 21.55 -10.36 -0.02
N HIS A 101 22.01 -9.09 -0.01
CA HIS A 101 23.42 -8.77 0.24
C HIS A 101 23.86 -9.00 1.69
N ALA A 102 23.00 -8.74 2.67
CA ALA A 102 23.31 -8.97 4.08
C ALA A 102 23.42 -10.47 4.41
N THR A 103 22.53 -11.29 3.87
CA THR A 103 22.56 -12.76 4.07
C THR A 103 23.78 -13.42 3.41
N LEU A 104 24.23 -12.92 2.26
CA LEU A 104 25.46 -13.40 1.62
C LEU A 104 26.72 -13.06 2.42
N ARG A 105 26.77 -11.89 3.08
CA ARG A 105 27.92 -11.50 3.94
C ARG A 105 28.04 -12.39 5.17
N VAL A 106 26.93 -12.63 5.88
CA VAL A 106 26.92 -13.50 7.07
C VAL A 106 27.32 -14.94 6.72
N LYS A 107 26.85 -15.47 5.58
CA LYS A 107 27.26 -16.81 5.10
C LYS A 107 28.75 -16.88 4.76
N ALA A 108 29.37 -15.79 4.32
CA ALA A 108 30.80 -15.76 4.01
C ALA A 108 31.65 -15.66 5.30
N GLU A 109 31.14 -15.03 6.35
CA GLU A 109 31.82 -14.85 7.63
C GLU A 109 31.80 -16.13 8.48
N ILE A 110 30.73 -16.94 8.41
CA ILE A 110 30.62 -18.24 9.10
C ILE A 110 31.50 -19.33 8.46
N LYS A 111 31.92 -19.15 7.20
CA LYS A 111 32.69 -20.14 6.44
C LYS A 111 34.22 -19.91 6.48
N LYS A 112 34.67 -18.87 7.18
CA LYS A 112 36.08 -18.59 7.49
C LYS A 112 36.41 -19.12 8.88
#